data_AF-A0A9P6AE64-F1
#
_entry.id   AF-A0A9P6AE64-F1
#
_cell.length_a   1.000
_cell.length_b   1.000
_cell.length_c   1.000
_cell.angle_alpha   90.00
_cell.angle_beta   90.00
_cell.angle_gamma   90.00
#
_symmetry.space_group_name_H-M   'P 1'
#
loop_
_entity.id
_entity.type
_entity.pdbx_description
1 polymer ?
#
loop_
_entity_poly.entity_id
_entity_poly.type
_entity_poly.pdbx_seq_one_letter_code
_entity_poly.pdbx_strand_id
1 'polypeptide(L)'
;MHTAHGSGHKVSRDLGGCVEGKNIDDMRIASSLHILTRNLMAIHTDATRWSDLNVVERYLQRDKIMNAISMHGENLTDCLHTFQVNRDIDDSIQPSG
;
A
#
# COMPACT_ATOMS: atom_id res chain seq x y z
N MET A 1 -21.40 -27.43 60.51
CA MET A 1 -20.04 -26.87 60.35
C MET A 1 -20.04 -25.99 59.11
N HIS A 2 -20.08 -24.66 59.30
CA HIS A 2 -19.85 -23.67 58.24
C HIS A 2 -18.36 -23.36 58.19
N THR A 3 -17.77 -23.32 57.00
CA THR A 3 -16.83 -22.26 56.56
C THR A 3 -16.65 -22.33 55.05
N ALA A 4 -16.94 -21.21 54.39
CA ALA A 4 -16.54 -20.90 53.03
C ALA A 4 -15.07 -20.47 52.99
N HIS A 5 -14.40 -20.66 51.84
CA HIS A 5 -13.46 -19.67 51.30
C HIS A 5 -13.13 -20.03 49.84
N GLY A 6 -13.65 -19.22 48.91
CA GLY A 6 -13.11 -19.12 47.57
C GLY A 6 -11.83 -18.29 47.61
N SER A 7 -10.84 -18.66 46.80
CA SER A 7 -9.84 -17.74 46.27
C SER A 7 -9.00 -18.46 45.22
N GLY A 8 -9.04 -17.94 44.00
CA GLY A 8 -8.28 -18.48 42.87
C GLY A 8 -8.51 -17.71 41.58
N HIS A 9 -8.70 -16.39 41.66
CA HIS A 9 -8.54 -15.52 40.50
C HIS A 9 -7.09 -15.63 40.03
N LYS A 10 -6.86 -16.34 38.93
CA LYS A 10 -5.72 -16.09 38.04
C LYS A 10 -6.28 -15.67 36.69
N VAL A 11 -6.73 -14.43 36.62
CA VAL A 11 -6.84 -13.71 35.34
C VAL A 11 -5.42 -13.33 34.96
N SER A 12 -4.81 -14.10 34.07
CA SER A 12 -3.57 -13.69 33.41
C SER A 12 -3.32 -14.56 32.18
N ARG A 13 -3.74 -14.08 31.01
CA ARG A 13 -2.81 -13.51 30.03
C ARG A 13 -3.60 -12.96 28.84
N ASP A 14 -3.62 -11.63 28.75
CA ASP A 14 -3.65 -10.91 27.49
C ASP A 14 -2.59 -11.48 26.56
N LEU A 15 -3.00 -12.31 25.59
CA LEU A 15 -2.20 -12.68 24.43
C LEU A 15 -3.15 -12.98 23.26
N GLY A 16 -3.91 -11.97 22.83
CA GLY A 16 -4.78 -12.07 21.66
C GLY A 16 -4.66 -10.92 20.65
N GLY A 17 -4.13 -9.76 21.05
CA GLY A 17 -4.26 -8.54 20.25
C GLY A 17 -3.19 -8.29 19.18
N CYS A 18 -2.10 -9.07 19.12
CA CYS A 18 -0.93 -8.66 18.31
C CYS A 18 -0.74 -9.41 16.98
N VAL A 19 -1.52 -10.47 16.72
CA VAL A 19 -1.36 -11.28 15.48
C VAL A 19 -2.28 -10.78 14.35
N GLU A 20 -3.43 -10.21 14.67
CA GLU A 20 -4.37 -9.69 13.67
C GLU A 20 -3.90 -8.39 13.02
N GLY A 21 -3.28 -7.47 13.78
CA GLY A 21 -2.81 -6.18 13.24
C GLY A 21 -1.74 -6.34 12.16
N LYS A 22 -0.72 -7.17 12.43
CA LYS A 22 0.40 -7.38 11.51
C LYS A 22 -0.02 -8.00 10.17
N ASN A 23 -1.00 -8.89 10.20
CA ASN A 23 -1.54 -9.55 9.00
C ASN A 23 -2.35 -8.57 8.12
N ILE A 24 -3.03 -7.59 8.73
CA ILE A 24 -3.78 -6.55 8.02
C ILE A 24 -2.82 -5.55 7.36
N ASP A 25 -1.74 -5.16 8.05
CA ASP A 25 -0.76 -4.21 7.51
C ASP A 25 0.08 -4.84 6.38
N ASP A 26 0.49 -6.10 6.53
CA ASP A 26 1.14 -6.87 5.46
C ASP A 26 0.26 -6.97 4.20
N MET A 27 -1.06 -7.19 4.39
CA MET A 27 -2.02 -7.23 3.29
C MET A 27 -2.18 -5.87 2.59
N ARG A 28 -2.14 -4.76 3.35
CA ARG A 28 -2.20 -3.39 2.82
C ARG A 28 -0.94 -3.04 2.02
N ILE A 29 0.23 -3.39 2.52
CA ILE A 29 1.51 -3.19 1.82
C ILE A 29 1.55 -4.03 0.55
N ALA A 30 1.18 -5.31 0.61
CA ALA A 30 1.12 -6.20 -0.56
C ALA A 30 0.16 -5.67 -1.62
N SER A 31 -1.02 -5.17 -1.22
CA SER A 31 -1.99 -4.57 -2.13
C SER A 31 -1.43 -3.30 -2.79
N SER A 32 -0.77 -2.44 -2.01
CA SER A 32 -0.14 -1.22 -2.52
C SER A 32 0.98 -1.53 -3.52
N LEU A 33 1.83 -2.52 -3.23
CA LEU A 33 2.89 -3.00 -4.14
C LEU A 33 2.32 -3.59 -5.42
N HIS A 34 1.21 -4.33 -5.33
CA HIS A 34 0.52 -4.86 -6.48
C HIS A 34 0.02 -3.74 -7.40
N ILE A 35 -0.63 -2.71 -6.83
CA ILE A 35 -1.12 -1.55 -7.60
C ILE A 35 0.04 -0.81 -8.27
N LEU A 36 1.13 -0.54 -7.54
CA LEU A 36 2.32 0.10 -8.09
C LEU A 36 2.90 -0.70 -9.27
N THR A 37 3.00 -2.01 -9.12
CA THR A 37 3.51 -2.89 -10.18
C THR A 37 2.65 -2.82 -11.43
N ARG A 38 1.32 -2.78 -11.28
CA ARG A 38 0.40 -2.62 -12.44
C ARG A 38 0.57 -1.27 -13.12
N ASN A 39 0.71 -0.19 -12.36
CA ASN A 39 0.95 1.14 -12.92
C ASN A 39 2.27 1.18 -13.72
N LEU A 40 3.34 0.60 -13.18
CA LEU A 40 4.62 0.51 -13.89
C LEU A 40 4.53 -0.33 -15.17
N MET A 41 3.80 -1.44 -15.17
CA MET A 41 3.58 -2.25 -16.38
C MET A 41 2.77 -1.49 -17.45
N ALA A 42 1.76 -0.71 -17.04
CA ALA A 42 0.98 0.11 -17.96
C ALA A 42 1.84 1.20 -18.60
N ILE A 43 2.63 1.92 -17.80
CA ILE A 43 3.58 2.93 -18.27
C ILE A 43 4.58 2.33 -19.26
N HIS A 44 5.17 1.18 -18.91
CA HIS A 44 6.14 0.50 -19.78
C HIS A 44 5.51 0.12 -21.14
N THR A 45 4.29 -0.42 -21.10
CA THR A 45 3.56 -0.83 -22.31
C THR A 45 3.29 0.37 -23.22
N ASP A 46 2.79 1.46 -22.65
CA ASP A 46 2.52 2.69 -23.40
C ASP A 46 3.80 3.32 -23.94
N ALA A 47 4.87 3.39 -23.13
CA ALA A 47 6.16 3.92 -23.55
C ALA A 47 6.76 3.14 -24.72
N THR A 48 6.68 1.81 -24.68
CA THR A 48 7.11 0.93 -25.78
C THR A 48 6.27 1.19 -27.03
N ARG A 49 4.94 1.28 -26.89
CA ARG A 49 4.06 1.60 -28.03
C ARG A 49 4.41 2.95 -28.66
N TRP A 50 4.71 3.97 -27.85
CA TRP A 50 5.04 5.31 -28.34
C TRP A 50 6.44 5.40 -28.94
N SER A 51 7.40 4.58 -28.49
CA SER A 51 8.73 4.51 -29.10
C SER A 51 8.68 3.98 -30.52
N ASP A 52 7.75 3.08 -30.80
CA ASP A 52 7.58 2.44 -32.12
C ASP A 52 6.87 3.36 -33.13
N LEU A 53 6.21 4.43 -32.66
CA LEU A 53 5.55 5.39 -33.54
C LEU A 53 6.57 6.21 -34.35
N ASN A 54 6.27 6.42 -35.62
CA ASN A 54 7.04 7.34 -36.44
C ASN A 54 6.78 8.81 -36.05
N VAL A 55 7.58 9.74 -36.58
CA VAL A 55 7.50 11.17 -36.23
C VAL A 55 6.12 11.78 -36.53
N VAL A 56 5.50 11.43 -37.66
CA VAL A 56 4.18 11.95 -38.06
C VAL A 56 3.10 11.42 -37.12
N GLU A 57 3.13 10.13 -36.80
CA GLU A 57 2.18 9.50 -35.88
C GLU A 57 2.30 10.08 -34.46
N ARG A 58 3.52 10.29 -33.97
CA ARG A 58 3.76 10.95 -32.67
C ARG A 58 3.18 12.37 -32.64
N TYR A 59 3.34 13.12 -33.72
CA TYR A 59 2.79 14.47 -33.82
C TYR A 59 1.25 14.46 -33.78
N LEU A 60 0.62 13.59 -34.56
CA LEU A 60 -0.85 13.46 -34.61
C LEU A 60 -1.46 12.97 -33.29
N GLN A 61 -0.70 12.19 -32.51
CA GLN A 61 -1.15 11.63 -31.23
C GLN A 61 -0.64 12.40 -30.01
N ARG A 62 0.07 13.52 -30.21
CA ARG A 62 0.76 14.26 -29.14
C ARG A 62 -0.12 14.52 -27.92
N ASP A 63 -1.32 15.06 -28.12
CA ASP A 63 -2.22 15.40 -27.01
C ASP A 63 -2.69 14.16 -26.24
N LYS A 64 -2.93 13.04 -26.95
CA LYS A 64 -3.28 11.76 -26.32
C LYS A 64 -2.12 11.22 -25.49
N ILE A 65 -0.90 11.31 -26.02
CA ILE A 65 0.32 10.89 -25.31
C ILE A 65 0.52 11.75 -24.06
N MET A 66 0.39 13.07 -24.17
CA MET A 66 0.54 13.98 -23.03
C MET A 66 -0.51 13.73 -21.95
N ASN A 67 -1.78 13.50 -22.32
CA ASN A 67 -2.83 13.15 -21.38
C ASN A 67 -2.53 11.83 -20.66
N ALA A 68 -2.05 10.81 -21.39
CA ALA A 68 -1.65 9.54 -20.80
C ALA A 68 -0.48 9.70 -19.82
N ILE A 69 0.53 10.50 -20.17
CA ILE A 69 1.64 10.83 -19.27
C ILE A 69 1.14 11.51 -17.99
N SER A 70 0.20 12.45 -18.10
CA SER A 70 -0.40 13.12 -16.94
C SER A 70 -1.09 12.13 -16.01
N MET A 71 -1.96 11.27 -16.56
CA MET A 71 -2.65 10.24 -15.77
C MET A 71 -1.68 9.26 -15.11
N HIS A 72 -0.62 8.85 -15.82
CA HIS A 72 0.42 7.99 -15.26
C HIS A 72 1.16 8.68 -14.09
N GLY A 73 1.44 9.98 -14.22
CA GLY A 73 2.05 10.78 -13.15
C GLY A 73 1.16 10.90 -11.91
N GLU A 74 -0.14 11.13 -12.10
CA GLU A 74 -1.15 11.17 -11.03
C GLU A 74 -1.22 9.81 -10.31
N ASN A 75 -1.37 8.71 -11.07
CA ASN A 75 -1.44 7.35 -10.52
C ASN A 75 -0.19 6.98 -9.72
N LEU A 76 1.01 7.38 -10.18
CA LEU A 76 2.24 7.15 -9.44
C LEU A 76 2.30 7.98 -8.15
N THR A 77 1.86 9.24 -8.21
CA THR A 77 1.80 10.12 -7.05
C THR A 77 0.88 9.55 -5.97
N ASP A 78 -0.30 9.09 -6.36
CA ASP A 78 -1.28 8.46 -5.47
C ASP A 78 -0.73 7.18 -4.82
N CYS A 79 -0.06 6.33 -5.61
CA CYS A 79 0.62 5.15 -5.08
C CYS A 79 1.69 5.52 -4.06
N LEU A 80 2.57 6.47 -4.38
CA LEU A 80 3.68 6.86 -3.50
C LEU A 80 3.17 7.50 -2.20
N HIS A 81 2.13 8.32 -2.27
CA HIS A 81 1.48 8.88 -1.09
C HIS A 81 0.92 7.76 -0.18
N THR A 82 0.29 6.73 -0.77
CA THR A 82 -0.18 5.56 -0.03
C THR A 82 0.96 4.84 0.70
N PHE A 83 2.14 4.69 0.07
CA PHE A 83 3.31 4.11 0.73
C PHE A 83 3.91 4.99 1.82
N GLN A 84 3.91 6.32 1.65
CA GLN A 84 4.39 7.25 2.68
C GLN A 84 3.52 7.17 3.93
N VAL A 85 2.19 7.26 3.76
CA VAL A 85 1.22 7.12 4.87
C VAL A 85 1.40 5.78 5.59
N ASN A 86 1.61 4.68 4.87
CA ASN A 86 1.83 3.38 5.50
C ASN A 86 3.16 3.31 6.31
N ARG A 87 4.21 4.05 5.91
CA ARG A 87 5.46 4.12 6.68
C ARG A 87 5.33 4.99 7.93
N ASP A 88 4.65 6.13 7.83
CA ASP A 88 4.46 7.02 8.97
C ASP A 88 3.60 6.38 10.07
N ILE A 89 2.67 5.49 9.71
CA ILE A 89 1.91 4.67 10.66
C ILE A 89 2.83 3.67 11.39
N ASP A 90 3.74 2.99 10.69
CA ASP A 90 4.66 2.00 11.28
C ASP A 90 5.62 2.65 12.31
N ASP A 91 6.14 3.84 12.00
CA ASP A 91 7.03 4.59 12.90
C ASP A 91 6.31 5.14 14.14
N SER A 92 4.98 5.34 14.08
CA SER A 92 4.17 5.83 15.21
C SER A 92 3.79 4.76 16.25
N ILE A 93 4.05 3.48 15.96
CA ILE A 93 3.71 2.33 16.82
C ILE A 93 4.93 1.84 17.64
N GLN A 94 6.09 2.51 17.56
CA GLN A 94 7.21 2.19 18.45
C GLN A 94 6.91 2.65 19.89
N PRO A 95 6.86 1.74 20.89
CA PRO A 95 6.66 2.13 22.27
C PRO A 95 7.87 2.94 22.74
N SER A 96 7.60 4.15 23.27
CA SER A 96 8.58 4.87 24.08
C SER A 96 8.96 3.96 25.26
N GLY A 97 10.27 3.76 25.45
CA GLY A 97 10.84 2.80 26.39
C GLY A 97 10.41 2.93 27.85
#